data_AF-A0AAP6XKW9-F1
#
_entry.id   AF-A0AAP6XKW9-F1
#
_cell.length_a   1.000
_cell.length_b   1.000
_cell.length_c   1.000
_cell.angle_alpha   90.00
_cell.angle_beta   90.00
_cell.angle_gamma   90.00
#
_symmetry.space_group_name_H-M   'P 1'
#
loop_
_entity.id
_entity.type
_entity.pdbx_description
1 polymer ?
#
loop_
_entity_poly.entity_id
_entity_poly.type
_entity_poly.pdbx_seq_one_letter_code
_entity_poly.pdbx_strand_id
1 'polypeptide(L)'
;MIWQGATLLDDSRTRATATADSITVGGAHPSAVLRITAGSARRFKAVDADTGGEYVLRKAGFTVARYTADCDGRRYTLNRTGLHREIRDAAGTLVAVTRGKASGDLHVEVKADVDAAAEADLPMEDLVFMTWALTFVDTPARRTRI
;
A
#
# COMPACT_ATOMS: atom_id res chain seq x y z
N MET A 1 -6.84 4.02 9.41
CA MET A 1 -7.21 2.93 8.47
C MET A 1 -6.68 1.55 8.89
N ILE A 2 -7.36 0.48 8.48
CA ILE A 2 -6.97 -0.92 8.72
C ILE A 2 -7.39 -1.81 7.54
N TRP A 3 -6.47 -2.66 7.06
CA TRP A 3 -6.85 -3.78 6.19
C TRP A 3 -7.40 -4.91 7.05
N GLN A 4 -8.65 -5.28 6.80
CA GLN A 4 -9.32 -6.45 7.38
C GLN A 4 -9.74 -7.38 6.24
N GLY A 5 -9.17 -8.58 6.19
CA GLY A 5 -9.36 -9.47 5.05
C GLY A 5 -8.97 -8.76 3.75
N ALA A 6 -9.91 -8.63 2.82
CA ALA A 6 -9.75 -8.01 1.50
C ALA A 6 -10.06 -6.50 1.44
N THR A 7 -10.42 -5.87 2.55
CA THR A 7 -10.96 -4.50 2.55
C THR A 7 -10.10 -3.57 3.38
N LEU A 8 -9.80 -2.37 2.87
CA LEU A 8 -9.24 -1.27 3.64
C LEU A 8 -10.36 -0.41 4.19
N LEU A 9 -10.44 -0.33 5.52
CA LEU A 9 -11.44 0.43 6.25
C LEU A 9 -10.80 1.67 6.87
N ASP A 10 -11.54 2.77 6.86
CA ASP A 10 -11.29 3.95 7.70
C ASP A 10 -12.52 4.15 8.58
N ASP A 11 -12.37 3.83 9.86
CA ASP A 11 -13.50 3.57 10.76
C ASP A 11 -14.50 2.58 10.14
N SER A 12 -15.71 3.05 9.80
CA SER A 12 -16.76 2.24 9.14
C SER A 12 -16.80 2.42 7.62
N ARG A 13 -15.94 3.27 7.04
CA ARG A 13 -15.96 3.60 5.61
C ARG A 13 -14.96 2.74 4.85
N THR A 14 -15.44 2.04 3.80
CA THR A 14 -14.56 1.38 2.83
C THR A 14 -13.76 2.40 2.03
N ARG A 15 -12.43 2.28 2.06
CA ARG A 15 -11.49 3.06 1.24
C ARG A 15 -11.00 2.28 0.03
N ALA A 16 -10.88 0.96 0.17
CA ALA A 16 -10.56 0.08 -0.96
C ALA A 16 -11.03 -1.36 -0.71
N THR A 17 -11.25 -2.10 -1.80
CA THR A 17 -11.52 -3.54 -1.77
C THR A 17 -10.62 -4.25 -2.79
N ALA A 18 -9.95 -5.31 -2.36
CA ALA A 18 -9.06 -6.10 -3.21
C ALA A 18 -9.65 -7.47 -3.54
N THR A 19 -9.41 -7.93 -4.76
CA THR A 19 -9.66 -9.30 -5.20
C THR A 19 -8.32 -9.97 -5.54
N ALA A 20 -8.34 -11.13 -6.18
CA ALA A 20 -7.13 -11.76 -6.72
C ALA A 20 -6.51 -10.92 -7.86
N ASP A 21 -7.36 -10.24 -8.64
CA ASP A 21 -6.97 -9.64 -9.92
C ASP A 21 -7.05 -8.11 -9.93
N SER A 22 -7.65 -7.49 -8.91
CA SER A 22 -7.82 -6.04 -8.86
C SER A 22 -7.86 -5.47 -7.45
N ILE A 23 -7.63 -4.15 -7.35
CA ILE A 23 -7.89 -3.34 -6.17
C ILE A 23 -8.76 -2.16 -6.61
N THR A 24 -9.99 -2.09 -6.12
CA THR A 24 -10.88 -0.95 -6.33
C THR A 24 -10.65 0.07 -5.22
N VAL A 25 -10.28 1.30 -5.59
CA VAL A 25 -10.01 2.43 -4.71
C VAL A 25 -11.22 3.34 -4.69
N GLY A 26 -11.63 3.83 -3.50
CA GLY A 26 -12.83 4.64 -3.32
C GLY A 26 -14.07 3.76 -3.08
N GLY A 27 -14.74 3.94 -1.93
CA GLY A 27 -15.82 3.08 -1.44
C GLY A 27 -17.04 2.96 -2.37
N ALA A 28 -18.11 3.71 -2.10
CA ALA A 28 -19.34 3.63 -2.92
C ALA A 28 -19.17 4.25 -4.32
N HIS A 29 -18.24 5.19 -4.45
CA HIS A 29 -17.85 5.81 -5.72
C HIS A 29 -16.34 5.59 -5.90
N PRO A 30 -15.95 4.58 -6.71
CA PRO A 30 -14.55 4.30 -6.96
C PRO A 30 -13.84 5.48 -7.65
N SER A 31 -12.64 5.81 -7.19
CA SER A 31 -11.73 6.76 -7.84
C SER A 31 -10.79 6.10 -8.83
N ALA A 32 -10.46 4.82 -8.62
CA ALA A 32 -9.55 4.07 -9.49
C ALA A 32 -9.76 2.55 -9.36
N VAL A 33 -9.35 1.81 -10.39
CA VAL A 33 -9.25 0.35 -10.35
C VAL A 33 -7.85 -0.06 -10.79
N LEU A 34 -7.07 -0.62 -9.85
CA LEU A 34 -5.73 -1.13 -10.14
C LEU A 34 -5.82 -2.61 -10.49
N ARG A 35 -5.52 -2.99 -11.73
CA ARG A 35 -5.44 -4.39 -12.18
C ARG A 35 -4.12 -4.99 -11.76
N ILE A 36 -4.15 -6.05 -10.96
CA ILE A 36 -2.96 -6.74 -10.47
C ILE A 36 -2.35 -7.55 -11.62
N THR A 37 -1.08 -7.33 -11.91
CA THR A 37 -0.35 -8.01 -12.99
C THR A 37 0.77 -8.92 -12.46
N ALA A 38 1.16 -8.76 -11.19
CA ALA A 38 2.04 -9.68 -10.49
C ALA A 38 1.90 -9.54 -8.98
N GLY A 39 1.95 -10.67 -8.24
CA GLY A 39 1.90 -10.67 -6.77
C GLY A 39 2.86 -11.68 -6.17
N SER A 40 4.03 -11.22 -5.70
CA SER A 40 4.97 -12.06 -4.95
C SER A 40 5.74 -11.21 -3.93
N ALA A 41 6.23 -11.83 -2.85
CA ALA A 41 7.05 -11.13 -1.86
C ALA A 41 8.31 -10.46 -2.45
N ARG A 42 8.76 -10.83 -3.66
CA ARG A 42 9.88 -10.15 -4.34
C ARG A 42 9.43 -8.90 -5.08
N ARG A 43 8.24 -8.95 -5.69
CA ARG A 43 7.71 -7.91 -6.57
C ARG A 43 6.20 -8.01 -6.67
N PHE A 44 5.53 -6.87 -6.49
CA PHE A 44 4.12 -6.67 -6.79
C PHE A 44 4.00 -5.65 -7.93
N LYS A 45 3.05 -5.88 -8.83
CA LYS A 45 2.74 -4.97 -9.94
C LYS A 45 1.23 -4.81 -10.10
N ALA A 46 0.80 -3.61 -10.42
CA ALA A 46 -0.54 -3.32 -10.88
C ALA A 46 -0.50 -2.24 -11.98
N VAL A 47 -1.61 -2.11 -12.72
CA VAL A 47 -1.80 -1.06 -13.73
C VAL A 47 -3.18 -0.44 -13.50
N ASP A 48 -3.25 0.88 -13.45
CA ASP A 48 -4.52 1.59 -13.39
C ASP A 48 -5.35 1.33 -14.65
N ALA A 49 -6.60 0.91 -14.49
CA ALA A 49 -7.45 0.46 -15.57
C ALA A 49 -7.87 1.59 -16.53
N ASP A 50 -7.92 2.83 -16.04
CA ASP A 50 -8.45 3.97 -16.77
C ASP A 50 -7.33 4.81 -17.38
N THR A 51 -6.26 5.03 -16.62
CA THR A 51 -5.11 5.87 -17.01
C THR A 51 -3.96 5.08 -17.61
N GLY A 52 -3.86 3.78 -17.30
CA GLY A 52 -2.70 2.95 -17.67
C GLY A 52 -1.45 3.16 -16.80
N GLY A 53 -1.54 3.98 -15.74
CA GLY A 53 -0.42 4.22 -14.83
C GLY A 53 0.12 2.94 -14.20
N GLU A 54 1.44 2.75 -14.19
CA GLU A 54 2.07 1.55 -13.64
C GLU A 54 2.40 1.70 -12.15
N TYR A 55 2.11 0.66 -11.38
CA TYR A 55 2.39 0.59 -9.95
C TYR A 55 3.29 -0.61 -9.67
N VAL A 56 4.43 -0.38 -9.02
CA VAL A 56 5.43 -1.41 -8.75
C VAL A 56 5.97 -1.28 -7.34
N LEU A 57 5.90 -2.36 -6.56
CA LEU A 57 6.62 -2.49 -5.29
C LEU A 57 7.67 -3.61 -5.43
N ARG A 58 8.93 -3.30 -5.15
CA ARG A 58 10.05 -4.26 -5.27
C ARG A 58 10.86 -4.35 -3.99
N LYS A 59 11.27 -5.56 -3.65
CA LYS A 59 12.17 -5.82 -2.52
C LYS A 59 13.56 -5.26 -2.80
N ALA A 60 14.08 -4.43 -1.90
CA ALA A 60 15.32 -3.67 -2.05
C ALA A 60 16.50 -4.28 -1.24
N GLY A 61 16.64 -5.61 -1.28
CA GLY A 61 17.71 -6.33 -0.60
C GLY A 61 17.45 -7.83 -0.47
N PHE A 62 18.28 -8.51 0.32
CA PHE A 62 18.15 -9.96 0.54
C PHE A 62 16.98 -10.33 1.48
N THR A 63 16.58 -9.43 2.37
CA THR A 63 15.47 -9.64 3.32
C THR A 63 14.25 -8.80 2.92
N VAL A 64 13.07 -9.12 3.44
CA VAL A 64 11.86 -8.31 3.24
C VAL A 64 11.88 -7.01 4.07
N ALA A 65 13.01 -6.64 4.68
CA ALA A 65 13.09 -5.46 5.54
C ALA A 65 12.94 -4.14 4.77
N ARG A 66 13.30 -4.12 3.48
CA ARG A 66 13.28 -2.89 2.65
C ARG A 66 12.56 -3.13 1.34
N TYR A 67 11.67 -2.21 0.98
CA TYR A 67 11.05 -2.14 -0.33
C TYR A 67 11.17 -0.72 -0.89
N THR A 68 11.13 -0.62 -2.21
CA THR A 68 10.90 0.64 -2.92
C THR A 68 9.63 0.51 -3.75
N ALA A 69 8.83 1.56 -3.79
CA ALA A 69 7.68 1.66 -4.68
C ALA A 69 7.92 2.71 -5.76
N ASP A 70 7.33 2.48 -6.92
CA ASP A 70 7.10 3.45 -7.98
C ASP A 70 5.61 3.34 -8.34
N CYS A 71 4.85 4.39 -8.05
CA CYS A 71 3.42 4.48 -8.27
C CYS A 71 3.19 5.58 -9.28
N ASP A 72 3.10 5.21 -10.56
CA ASP A 72 2.90 6.14 -11.67
C ASP A 72 3.90 7.30 -11.64
N GLY A 73 5.20 6.96 -11.48
CA GLY A 73 6.32 7.89 -11.40
C GLY A 73 6.62 8.43 -10.00
N ARG A 74 5.70 8.24 -9.03
CA ARG A 74 5.88 8.70 -7.65
C ARG A 74 6.62 7.63 -6.84
N ARG A 75 7.76 8.02 -6.26
CA ARG A 75 8.68 7.08 -5.63
C ARG A 75 8.53 7.07 -4.11
N TYR A 76 8.59 5.87 -3.53
CA TYR A 76 8.51 5.67 -2.09
C TYR A 76 9.53 4.63 -1.59
N THR A 77 9.87 4.72 -0.31
CA THR A 77 10.59 3.69 0.42
C THR A 77 9.73 3.14 1.55
N LEU A 78 9.76 1.82 1.76
CA LEU A 78 8.98 1.13 2.78
C LEU A 78 9.91 0.25 3.62
N ASN A 79 10.42 0.82 4.69
CA ASN A 79 11.46 0.21 5.51
C ASN A 79 10.90 -0.25 6.85
N ARG A 80 11.28 -1.46 7.25
CA ARG A 80 10.90 -2.02 8.55
C ARG A 80 11.76 -1.39 9.66
N THR A 81 11.09 -0.82 10.64
CA THR A 81 11.67 -0.31 11.89
C THR A 81 11.02 -1.08 13.04
N GLY A 82 11.72 -2.07 13.59
CA GLY A 82 11.14 -3.00 14.57
C GLY A 82 9.94 -3.78 14.01
N LEU A 83 8.77 -3.63 14.63
CA LEU A 83 7.52 -4.33 14.27
C LEU A 83 6.61 -3.52 13.31
N HIS A 84 7.04 -2.35 12.86
CA HIS A 84 6.28 -1.51 11.94
C HIS A 84 7.09 -1.19 10.68
N ARG A 85 6.44 -0.63 9.67
CA ARG A 85 7.12 -0.03 8.53
C ARG A 85 6.83 1.45 8.44
N GLU A 86 7.86 2.19 8.08
CA GLU A 86 7.76 3.57 7.67
C GLU A 86 7.70 3.62 6.15
N ILE A 87 6.69 4.31 5.63
CA ILE A 87 6.54 4.67 4.22
C ILE A 87 6.98 6.11 4.09
N ARG A 88 8.01 6.34 3.29
CA ARG A 88 8.56 7.68 3.02
C ARG A 88 8.50 7.98 1.54
N ASP A 89 8.20 9.22 1.18
CA ASP A 89 8.21 9.69 -0.20
C ASP A 89 9.64 9.87 -0.75
N ALA A 90 9.74 10.43 -1.96
CA ALA A 90 11.02 10.70 -2.62
C ALA A 90 11.87 11.77 -1.91
N ALA A 91 11.26 12.69 -1.16
CA ALA A 91 11.94 13.69 -0.34
C ALA A 91 12.42 13.11 1.00
N GLY A 92 11.98 11.89 1.34
CA GLY A 92 12.27 11.24 2.62
C GLY A 92 11.25 11.57 3.72
N THR A 93 10.20 12.32 3.40
CA THR A 93 9.10 12.68 4.29
C THR A 93 8.34 11.42 4.70
N LEU A 94 8.04 11.27 5.98
CA LEU A 94 7.24 10.15 6.48
C LEU A 94 5.77 10.39 6.14
N VAL A 95 5.21 9.59 5.23
CA VAL A 95 3.83 9.77 4.75
C VAL A 95 2.85 8.75 5.37
N ALA A 96 3.34 7.58 5.78
CA ALA A 96 2.52 6.60 6.48
C ALA A 96 3.35 5.62 7.31
N VAL A 97 2.70 4.99 8.30
CA VAL A 97 3.25 3.90 9.09
C VAL A 97 2.30 2.70 9.03
N THR A 98 2.84 1.49 8.85
CA THR A 98 2.04 0.26 8.87
C THR A 98 2.46 -0.70 9.98
N ARG A 99 1.49 -1.44 10.54
CA ARG A 99 1.71 -2.42 11.62
C ARG A 99 0.90 -3.68 11.36
N GLY A 100 1.59 -4.78 11.06
CA GLY A 100 0.95 -6.09 10.87
C GLY A 100 0.54 -6.70 12.21
N LYS A 101 -0.62 -7.35 12.25
CA LYS A 101 -1.15 -8.06 13.42
C LYS A 101 -1.13 -9.57 13.17
N ALA A 102 -1.07 -10.34 14.25
CA ALA A 102 -1.17 -11.80 14.19
C ALA A 102 -2.53 -12.27 13.63
N SER A 103 -3.58 -11.45 13.75
CA SER A 103 -4.92 -11.71 13.18
C SER A 103 -4.93 -11.77 11.65
N GLY A 104 -3.91 -11.24 10.98
CA GLY A 104 -3.92 -11.03 9.54
C GLY A 104 -4.22 -9.58 9.15
N ASP A 105 -4.58 -8.72 10.11
CA ASP A 105 -4.88 -7.31 9.84
C ASP A 105 -3.60 -6.48 9.66
N LEU A 106 -3.69 -5.42 8.86
CA LEU A 106 -2.63 -4.43 8.71
C LEU A 106 -3.16 -3.04 9.06
N HIS A 107 -2.70 -2.48 10.18
CA HIS A 107 -3.02 -1.09 10.54
C HIS A 107 -2.23 -0.14 9.64
N VAL A 108 -2.88 0.93 9.20
CA VAL A 108 -2.31 1.99 8.36
C VAL A 108 -2.61 3.34 9.00
N GLU A 109 -1.54 4.05 9.35
CA GLU A 109 -1.57 5.38 9.96
C GLU A 109 -0.94 6.36 8.98
N VAL A 110 -1.75 7.22 8.36
CA VAL A 110 -1.26 8.30 7.49
C VAL A 110 -0.70 9.41 8.38
N LYS A 111 0.46 9.94 8.02
CA LYS A 111 1.11 11.04 8.73
C LYS A 111 0.81 12.33 7.98
N ALA A 112 -0.18 13.07 8.48
CA ALA A 112 -0.48 14.42 8.03
C ALA A 112 0.43 15.37 8.82
N ASP A 113 1.60 15.71 8.28
CA ASP A 113 2.39 16.88 8.69
C ASP A 113 3.66 16.99 7.83
N VAL A 114 3.58 17.74 6.72
CA VAL A 114 4.61 18.70 6.27
C VAL A 114 3.87 19.76 5.44
N ASP A 115 3.74 20.97 5.98
CA ASP A 115 3.33 22.24 5.36
C ASP A 115 2.31 22.16 4.21
N ALA A 116 1.11 22.70 4.44
CA ALA A 116 0.06 22.97 3.45
C ALA A 116 0.48 23.88 2.25
N ALA A 117 1.77 24.17 2.11
CA ALA A 117 2.39 24.93 1.03
C ALA A 117 3.29 24.07 0.10
N ALA A 118 3.49 22.78 0.37
CA ALA A 118 4.22 21.88 -0.52
C ALA A 118 3.28 20.76 -1.01
N GLU A 119 2.85 20.86 -2.26
CA GLU A 119 2.05 19.85 -2.94
C GLU A 119 2.68 18.44 -2.83
N ALA A 120 2.07 17.58 -2.02
CA ALA A 120 2.12 16.12 -2.13
C ALA A 120 1.08 15.51 -1.21
N ASP A 121 -0.21 15.75 -1.50
CA ASP A 121 -1.26 14.87 -0.99
C ASP A 121 -0.94 13.45 -1.47
N LEU A 122 -0.50 12.56 -0.57
CA LEU A 122 -0.25 11.16 -0.86
C LEU A 122 -1.49 10.57 -1.57
N PRO A 123 -1.41 10.22 -2.87
CA PRO A 123 -2.57 9.71 -3.59
C PRO A 123 -3.08 8.44 -2.92
N MET A 124 -4.41 8.32 -2.81
CA MET A 124 -5.03 7.19 -2.12
C MET A 124 -4.70 5.88 -2.83
N GLU A 125 -4.57 5.91 -4.15
CA GLU A 125 -4.19 4.80 -5.02
C GLU A 125 -2.79 4.27 -4.66
N ASP A 126 -1.82 5.17 -4.47
CA ASP A 126 -0.46 4.85 -4.06
C ASP A 126 -0.45 4.18 -2.67
N LEU A 127 -1.14 4.80 -1.70
CA LEU A 127 -1.25 4.27 -0.34
C LEU A 127 -1.91 2.89 -0.34
N VAL A 128 -3.02 2.73 -1.06
CA VAL A 128 -3.77 1.48 -1.16
C VAL A 128 -2.90 0.39 -1.79
N PHE A 129 -2.25 0.65 -2.92
CA PHE A 129 -1.38 -0.32 -3.59
C PHE A 129 -0.23 -0.76 -2.68
N MET A 130 0.49 0.20 -2.09
CA MET A 130 1.61 -0.06 -1.20
C MET A 130 1.20 -0.91 0.00
N THR A 131 0.12 -0.51 0.68
CA THR A 131 -0.30 -1.18 1.92
C THR A 131 -0.99 -2.51 1.65
N TRP A 132 -1.71 -2.67 0.53
CA TRP A 132 -2.21 -3.95 0.05
C TRP A 132 -1.06 -4.94 -0.13
N ALA A 133 0.01 -4.54 -0.82
CA ALA A 133 1.17 -5.40 -1.03
C ALA A 133 1.83 -5.81 0.30
N LEU A 134 1.92 -4.88 1.26
CA LEU A 134 2.44 -5.16 2.60
C LEU A 134 1.61 -6.16 3.40
N THR A 135 0.30 -6.32 3.12
CA THR A 135 -0.48 -7.37 3.77
C THR A 135 0.13 -8.76 3.49
N PHE A 136 0.60 -9.05 2.28
CA PHE A 136 1.27 -10.32 1.95
C PHE A 136 2.68 -10.46 2.52
N VAL A 137 3.28 -9.35 2.94
CA VAL A 137 4.66 -9.32 3.46
C VAL A 137 4.67 -9.41 4.98
N ASP A 138 3.77 -8.69 5.64
CA ASP A 138 3.81 -8.45 7.08
C ASP A 138 2.67 -9.12 7.86
N THR A 139 1.68 -9.72 7.18
CA THR A 139 0.59 -10.45 7.83
C THR A 139 0.67 -11.95 7.50
N PRO A 140 1.29 -12.79 8.35
CA PRO A 140 1.57 -14.18 8.05
C PRO A 140 0.32 -15.01 7.70
N ALA A 141 -0.80 -14.75 8.39
CA ALA A 141 -2.07 -15.47 8.19
C ALA A 141 -2.71 -15.21 6.81
N ARG A 142 -2.31 -14.15 6.12
CA ARG A 142 -2.83 -13.80 4.78
C ARG A 142 -2.04 -14.48 3.66
N ARG A 143 -0.82 -14.99 3.94
CA ARG A 143 -0.03 -15.76 2.97
C ARG A 143 -0.64 -17.13 2.64
N THR A 144 -1.43 -17.67 3.55
CA THR A 144 -2.06 -18.99 3.42
C THR A 144 -3.37 -19.00 2.62
N ARG A 145 -3.75 -17.89 1.97
CA ARG A 145 -5.03 -17.74 1.25
C ARG A 145 -4.88 -17.39 -0.25
N ILE A 146 -3.69 -17.56 -0.83
CA ILE A 146 -3.46 -17.47 -2.28
C ILE A 146 -3.28 -18.87 -2.83
#